data_AF-A0A376ZSN7-F1
#
_entry.id   AF-A0A376ZSN7-F1
#
_cell.length_a   1.000
_cell.length_b   1.000
_cell.length_c   1.000
_cell.angle_alpha   90.00
_cell.angle_beta   90.00
_cell.angle_gamma   90.00
#
_symmetry.space_group_name_H-M   'P 1'
#
loop_
_entity.id
_entity.type
_entity.pdbx_description
1 polymer ?
#
loop_
_entity_poly.entity_id
_entity_poly.type
_entity_poly.pdbx_seq_one_letter_code
_entity_poly.pdbx_strand_id
1 'polypeptide(L)'
;MFVAQGNQIFMNDVFLKRLTAPTITSGGNPPAFSLTPDGKLTAKNADISGSVNANAGTLNNVTINENCQIKGKLSANQIEGDIVKTVGKAFPRDSRAPERWPSGTITVRVYDDQPFDPADCYSGGGIQWR
;
A
#
# COMPACT_ATOMS: atom_id res chain seq x y z
N MET A 1 -35.88 15.80 -21.44
CA MET A 1 -36.07 15.69 -22.90
C MET A 1 -34.84 15.00 -23.47
N PHE A 2 -35.01 13.99 -24.31
CA PHE A 2 -33.91 13.36 -25.05
C PHE A 2 -33.76 14.06 -26.39
N VAL A 3 -32.53 14.34 -26.82
CA VAL A 3 -32.24 14.90 -28.14
C VAL A 3 -31.30 13.95 -28.87
N ALA A 4 -31.69 13.47 -30.05
CA ALA A 4 -30.86 12.63 -30.89
C ALA A 4 -30.29 13.46 -32.05
N GLN A 5 -28.96 13.51 -32.16
CA GLN A 5 -28.26 14.21 -33.25
C GLN A 5 -26.90 13.54 -33.48
N GLY A 6 -26.54 13.28 -34.74
CA GLY A 6 -25.20 12.79 -35.10
C GLY A 6 -24.78 11.50 -34.40
N ASN A 7 -25.66 10.47 -34.40
CA ASN A 7 -25.46 9.17 -33.73
C ASN A 7 -25.26 9.25 -32.20
N GLN A 8 -25.54 10.40 -31.58
CA GLN A 8 -25.49 10.60 -30.13
C GLN A 8 -26.87 10.95 -29.59
N ILE A 9 -27.17 10.46 -28.39
CA ILE A 9 -28.33 10.88 -27.60
C ILE A 9 -27.81 11.76 -26.45
N PHE A 10 -28.30 13.00 -26.39
CA PHE A 10 -28.06 13.91 -25.28
C PHE A 10 -29.16 13.76 -24.23
N MET A 11 -28.75 13.61 -22.98
CA MET A 11 -29.63 13.40 -21.83
C MET A 11 -29.28 14.40 -20.73
N ASN A 12 -30.31 15.00 -20.14
CA ASN A 12 -30.17 15.85 -18.97
C ASN A 12 -30.25 15.01 -17.68
N ASP A 13 -29.53 15.43 -16.64
CA ASP A 13 -29.41 14.76 -15.35
C ASP A 13 -30.72 14.66 -14.56
N VAL A 14 -31.65 15.61 -14.71
CA VAL A 14 -33.01 15.54 -14.15
C VAL A 14 -33.75 14.29 -14.65
N PHE A 15 -33.44 13.83 -15.87
CA PHE A 15 -34.14 12.74 -16.54
C PHE A 15 -33.51 11.36 -16.32
N LEU A 16 -32.20 11.27 -16.05
CA LEU A 16 -31.53 9.98 -15.86
C LEU A 16 -30.89 9.90 -14.46
N LYS A 17 -31.63 9.30 -13.52
CA LYS A 17 -31.13 9.02 -12.18
C LYS A 17 -30.36 7.70 -12.07
N ARG A 18 -30.66 6.74 -12.95
CA ARG A 18 -30.05 5.40 -12.97
C ARG A 18 -29.96 4.92 -14.42
N LEU A 19 -28.82 4.35 -14.80
CA LEU A 19 -28.60 3.70 -16.09
C LEU A 19 -28.51 2.19 -15.89
N THR A 20 -29.39 1.44 -16.55
CA THR A 20 -29.28 -0.02 -16.67
C THR A 20 -28.83 -0.34 -18.08
N ALA A 21 -27.61 -0.84 -18.22
CA ALA A 21 -27.02 -1.20 -19.50
C ALA A 21 -26.24 -2.52 -19.34
N PRO A 22 -26.34 -3.46 -20.31
CA PRO A 22 -25.54 -4.68 -20.28
C PRO A 22 -24.05 -4.39 -20.47
N THR A 23 -23.74 -3.39 -21.30
CA THR A 23 -22.37 -2.96 -21.61
C THR A 23 -22.31 -1.44 -21.66
N ILE A 24 -21.22 -0.85 -21.16
CA ILE A 24 -20.90 0.56 -21.33
C ILE A 24 -19.47 0.64 -21.87
N THR A 25 -19.27 1.29 -23.01
CA THR A 25 -17.95 1.41 -23.65
C THR A 25 -17.69 2.85 -24.05
N SER A 26 -16.51 3.38 -23.73
CA SER A 26 -16.12 4.71 -24.19
C SER A 26 -15.93 4.74 -25.70
N GLY A 27 -16.01 5.93 -26.32
CA GLY A 27 -15.54 6.10 -27.69
C GLY A 27 -14.04 5.74 -27.86
N GLY A 28 -13.61 5.59 -29.11
CA GLY A 28 -12.24 5.25 -29.49
C GLY A 28 -12.00 3.75 -29.72
N ASN A 29 -10.92 3.41 -30.44
CA ASN A 29 -10.52 2.03 -30.71
C ASN A 29 -9.00 1.85 -30.49
N PRO A 30 -8.55 1.15 -29.43
CA PRO A 30 -9.35 0.46 -28.41
C PRO A 30 -9.99 1.44 -27.40
N PRO A 31 -11.11 1.06 -26.75
CA PRO A 31 -11.77 1.90 -25.76
C PRO A 31 -10.86 2.17 -24.55
N ALA A 32 -10.93 3.39 -24.01
CA ALA A 32 -10.23 3.77 -22.79
C ALA A 32 -10.92 3.23 -21.53
N PHE A 33 -12.24 3.00 -21.62
CA PHE A 33 -13.09 2.47 -20.56
C PHE A 33 -14.11 1.47 -21.12
N SER A 34 -14.32 0.34 -20.45
CA SER A 34 -15.43 -0.58 -20.72
C SER A 34 -15.93 -1.31 -19.48
N LEU A 35 -17.24 -1.52 -19.42
CA LEU A 35 -17.94 -2.38 -18.46
C LEU A 35 -18.73 -3.41 -19.25
N THR A 36 -18.50 -4.70 -18.99
CA THR A 36 -19.14 -5.82 -19.70
C THR A 36 -20.11 -6.59 -18.79
N PRO A 37 -21.05 -7.38 -19.36
CA PRO A 37 -22.09 -8.07 -18.57
C PRO A 37 -21.56 -9.09 -17.55
N ASP A 38 -20.36 -9.63 -17.77
CA ASP A 38 -19.65 -10.52 -16.85
C ASP A 38 -19.02 -9.76 -15.66
N GLY A 39 -19.23 -8.45 -15.56
CA GLY A 39 -18.77 -7.61 -14.45
C GLY A 39 -17.34 -7.09 -14.60
N LYS A 40 -16.69 -7.31 -15.75
CA LYS A 40 -15.33 -6.80 -15.99
C LYS A 40 -15.36 -5.30 -16.28
N LEU A 41 -14.63 -4.56 -15.46
CA LEU A 41 -14.31 -3.15 -15.66
C LEU A 41 -12.89 -3.02 -16.21
N THR A 42 -12.72 -2.37 -17.35
CA THR A 42 -11.39 -2.01 -17.90
C THR A 42 -11.29 -0.49 -17.98
N ALA A 43 -10.21 0.09 -17.46
CA ALA A 43 -9.95 1.53 -17.54
C ALA A 43 -8.45 1.78 -17.64
N LYS A 44 -8.00 2.62 -18.59
CA LYS A 44 -6.57 2.89 -18.82
C LYS A 44 -5.98 3.95 -17.88
N ASN A 45 -6.75 5.00 -17.59
CA ASN A 45 -6.31 6.16 -16.80
C ASN A 45 -7.35 6.43 -15.70
N ALA A 46 -7.63 5.42 -14.88
CA ALA A 46 -8.57 5.57 -13.78
C ALA A 46 -7.92 6.35 -12.62
N ASP A 47 -8.59 7.40 -12.17
CA ASP A 47 -8.30 8.11 -10.92
C ASP A 47 -9.42 7.79 -9.93
N ILE A 48 -9.08 7.13 -8.82
CA ILE A 48 -10.02 6.65 -7.80
C ILE A 48 -9.66 7.30 -6.48
N SER A 49 -10.44 8.30 -6.07
CA SER A 49 -10.26 9.02 -4.80
C SER A 49 -10.92 8.33 -3.60
N GLY A 50 -11.77 7.32 -3.85
CA GLY A 50 -12.50 6.58 -2.84
C GLY A 50 -11.82 5.28 -2.41
N SER A 51 -12.51 4.50 -1.58
CA SER A 51 -12.04 3.18 -1.16
C SER A 51 -12.25 2.13 -2.26
N VAL A 52 -11.25 1.28 -2.47
CA VAL A 52 -11.39 0.05 -3.26
C VAL A 52 -11.42 -1.14 -2.29
N ASN A 53 -12.50 -1.93 -2.33
CA ASN A 53 -12.60 -3.18 -1.60
C ASN A 53 -12.47 -4.35 -2.57
N ALA A 54 -11.46 -5.20 -2.37
CA ALA A 54 -11.19 -6.37 -3.21
C ALA A 54 -10.83 -7.57 -2.32
N ASN A 55 -11.42 -8.73 -2.63
CA ASN A 55 -11.10 -9.98 -1.95
C ASN A 55 -9.85 -10.68 -2.53
N ALA A 56 -9.51 -10.35 -3.78
CA ALA A 56 -8.36 -10.85 -4.50
C ALA A 56 -8.00 -9.89 -5.64
N GLY A 57 -6.77 -9.96 -6.12
CA GLY A 57 -6.30 -9.18 -7.25
C GLY A 57 -4.79 -9.25 -7.39
N THR A 58 -4.28 -8.75 -8.51
CA THR A 58 -2.86 -8.51 -8.74
C THR A 58 -2.68 -7.05 -9.11
N LEU A 59 -1.63 -6.43 -8.58
CA LEU A 59 -1.27 -5.06 -8.89
C LEU A 59 0.18 -5.07 -9.37
N ASN A 60 0.45 -4.31 -10.43
CA ASN A 60 1.79 -4.18 -11.00
C ASN A 60 2.20 -2.72 -10.92
N ASN A 61 3.47 -2.45 -10.57
CA ASN A 61 4.03 -1.10 -10.50
C ASN A 61 3.25 -0.17 -9.56
N VAL A 62 3.02 -0.62 -8.33
CA VAL A 62 2.29 0.16 -7.32
C VAL A 62 3.26 1.07 -6.59
N THR A 63 2.96 2.36 -6.58
CA THR A 63 3.58 3.33 -5.67
C THR A 63 2.60 3.67 -4.57
N ILE A 64 3.05 3.60 -3.31
CA ILE A 64 2.28 4.01 -2.14
C ILE A 64 2.94 5.27 -1.62
N ASN A 65 2.26 6.41 -1.76
CA ASN A 65 2.82 7.71 -1.38
C ASN A 65 2.84 7.93 0.14
N GLU A 66 1.94 7.27 0.86
CA GLU A 66 1.83 7.38 2.31
C GLU A 66 1.96 6.00 2.96
N ASN A 67 0.96 5.59 3.74
CA ASN A 67 1.04 4.42 4.59
C ASN A 67 0.42 3.18 3.93
N CYS A 68 1.06 2.02 4.15
CA CYS A 68 0.52 0.71 3.82
C CYS A 68 0.40 -0.13 5.10
N GLN A 69 -0.79 -0.64 5.41
CA GLN A 69 -1.00 -1.55 6.53
C GLN A 69 -1.37 -2.95 6.04
N ILE A 70 -0.48 -3.91 6.31
CA ILE A 70 -0.71 -5.33 5.99
C ILE A 70 -1.07 -6.06 7.29
N LYS A 71 -2.34 -6.43 7.43
CA LYS A 71 -2.83 -7.24 8.56
C LYS A 71 -2.52 -8.73 8.42
N GLY A 72 -2.21 -9.17 7.20
CA GLY A 72 -1.90 -10.56 6.86
C GLY A 72 -0.40 -10.83 6.77
N LYS A 73 -0.02 -11.74 5.86
CA LYS A 73 1.39 -12.04 5.55
C LYS A 73 1.84 -11.23 4.35
N LEU A 74 3.02 -10.63 4.44
CA LEU A 74 3.76 -10.07 3.30
C LEU A 74 4.83 -11.08 2.88
N SER A 75 4.83 -11.45 1.59
CA SER A 75 5.91 -12.23 0.97
C SER A 75 6.53 -11.37 -0.12
N ALA A 76 7.84 -11.18 -0.07
CA ALA A 76 8.59 -10.41 -1.04
C ALA A 76 9.93 -11.10 -1.30
N ASN A 77 10.33 -11.13 -2.56
CA ASN A 77 11.59 -11.77 -2.98
C ASN A 77 12.75 -10.77 -3.05
N GLN A 78 12.45 -9.49 -3.25
CA GLN A 78 13.42 -8.39 -3.32
C GLN A 78 12.82 -7.21 -2.58
N ILE A 79 13.58 -6.64 -1.67
CA ILE A 79 13.25 -5.42 -0.95
C ILE A 79 14.50 -4.55 -1.02
N GLU A 80 14.31 -3.30 -1.43
CA GLU A 80 15.34 -2.28 -1.44
C GLU A 80 15.03 -1.33 -0.28
N GLY A 81 16.01 -1.14 0.61
CA GLY A 81 15.85 -0.45 1.89
C GLY A 81 15.65 -1.39 3.09
N ASP A 82 15.66 -0.79 4.28
CA ASP A 82 15.67 -1.51 5.55
C ASP A 82 14.28 -2.04 5.96
N ILE A 83 14.24 -3.23 6.54
CA ILE A 83 13.05 -3.81 7.17
C ILE A 83 13.29 -3.90 8.68
N VAL A 84 13.29 -2.77 9.39
CA VAL A 84 13.53 -2.84 10.83
C VAL A 84 12.28 -3.33 11.56
N LYS A 85 12.34 -4.58 12.03
CA LYS A 85 11.44 -5.09 13.07
C LYS A 85 12.15 -5.03 14.42
N THR A 86 11.82 -4.04 15.24
CA THR A 86 12.36 -3.95 16.61
C THR A 86 11.83 -5.09 17.47
N VAL A 87 12.75 -5.78 18.15
CA VAL A 87 12.43 -6.79 19.17
C VAL A 87 12.85 -6.25 20.54
N GLY A 88 11.92 -6.30 21.51
CA GLY A 88 12.26 -6.04 22.91
C GLY A 88 13.07 -7.20 23.48
N LYS A 89 14.29 -6.93 23.94
CA LYS A 89 15.09 -7.88 24.74
C LYS A 89 15.09 -7.39 26.19
N ALA A 90 14.71 -8.26 27.12
CA ALA A 90 14.84 -7.98 28.55
C ALA A 90 16.33 -7.89 28.92
N PHE A 91 16.69 -6.89 29.74
CA PHE A 91 18.05 -6.74 30.25
C PHE A 91 18.49 -7.99 31.03
N PRO A 92 19.77 -8.39 30.94
CA PRO A 92 20.31 -9.48 31.74
C PRO A 92 20.06 -9.24 33.24
N ARG A 93 19.65 -10.27 33.96
CA ARG A 93 19.60 -10.24 35.43
C ARG A 93 20.87 -10.85 35.97
N ASP A 94 21.57 -10.13 36.83
CA ASP A 94 22.69 -10.68 37.57
C ASP A 94 22.17 -11.63 38.66
N SER A 95 22.50 -12.92 38.59
CA SER A 95 22.10 -13.94 39.55
C SER A 95 22.97 -13.94 40.82
N ARG A 96 24.04 -13.14 40.85
CA ARG A 96 25.02 -13.06 41.93
C ARG A 96 24.97 -11.71 42.66
N ALA A 97 24.24 -10.73 42.13
CA ALA A 97 24.05 -9.44 42.77
C ALA A 97 23.09 -9.55 43.98
N PRO A 98 23.41 -8.94 45.13
CA PRO A 98 22.56 -8.97 46.32
C PRO A 98 21.20 -8.26 46.11
N GLU A 99 21.12 -7.32 45.17
CA GLU A 99 19.87 -6.72 44.70
C GLU A 99 19.56 -7.14 43.27
N ARG A 100 18.30 -7.54 43.03
CA ARG A 100 17.82 -8.22 41.82
C ARG A 100 17.53 -7.26 40.66
N TRP A 101 18.31 -6.19 40.51
CA TRP A 101 18.13 -5.22 39.44
C TRP A 101 18.71 -5.74 38.12
N PRO A 102 17.99 -5.64 36.99
CA PRO A 102 18.55 -5.94 35.68
C PRO A 102 19.69 -4.97 35.37
N SER A 103 20.87 -5.49 35.02
CA SER A 103 22.03 -4.68 34.65
C SER A 103 22.87 -5.42 33.60
N GLY A 104 23.42 -4.68 32.63
CA GLY A 104 24.24 -5.23 31.55
C GLY A 104 24.01 -4.53 30.21
N THR A 105 24.88 -4.84 29.24
CA THR A 105 24.80 -4.32 27.87
C THR A 105 24.27 -5.40 26.94
N ILE A 106 23.26 -5.07 26.11
CA ILE A 106 22.80 -5.95 25.03
C ILE A 106 23.43 -5.44 23.74
N THR A 107 24.35 -6.21 23.17
CA THR A 107 24.88 -5.94 21.82
C THR A 107 24.00 -6.67 20.81
N VAL A 108 23.32 -5.91 19.95
CA VAL A 108 22.62 -6.46 18.78
C VAL A 108 23.52 -6.26 17.58
N ARG A 109 23.85 -7.34 16.87
CA ARG A 109 24.51 -7.26 15.56
C ARG A 109 23.43 -7.34 14.49
N VAL A 110 23.32 -6.29 13.70
CA VAL A 110 22.51 -6.26 12.49
C VAL A 110 23.48 -6.45 11.34
N TYR A 111 23.24 -7.49 10.54
CA TYR A 111 23.95 -7.68 9.28
C TYR A 111 23.03 -7.17 8.19
N ASP A 112 23.46 -6.11 7.52
CA ASP A 112 22.72 -5.44 6.45
C ASP A 112 23.49 -5.61 5.14
N ASP A 113 22.78 -5.85 4.05
CA ASP A 113 23.32 -5.94 2.70
C ASP A 113 23.16 -4.62 1.92
N GLN A 114 22.56 -3.60 2.54
CA GLN A 114 22.50 -2.21 2.04
C GLN A 114 23.59 -1.34 2.68
N PRO A 115 24.14 -0.34 1.95
CA PRO A 115 25.11 0.61 2.52
C PRO A 115 24.42 1.48 3.57
N PHE A 116 24.95 1.46 4.80
CA PHE A 116 24.44 2.22 5.92
C PHE A 116 24.68 3.74 5.74
N ASP A 117 23.62 4.56 5.83
CA ASP A 117 23.74 6.02 5.95
C ASP A 117 23.77 6.43 7.44
N PRO A 118 24.89 6.98 7.94
CA PRO A 118 25.01 7.48 9.32
C PRO A 118 24.04 8.62 9.68
N ALA A 119 23.45 9.30 8.70
CA ALA A 119 22.52 10.42 8.92
C ALA A 119 21.12 9.98 9.40
N ASP A 120 20.72 8.73 9.15
CA ASP A 120 19.39 8.21 9.50
C ASP A 120 19.22 7.90 11.00
N CYS A 121 20.29 8.05 11.79
CA CYS A 121 20.32 7.74 13.21
C CYS A 121 20.45 8.98 14.10
N TYR A 122 19.42 9.83 14.16
CA TYR A 122 19.27 10.76 15.30
C TYR A 122 17.84 10.69 15.86
N SER A 123 17.62 9.79 16.82
CA SER A 123 16.58 9.99 17.82
C SER A 123 17.10 9.57 19.19
N GLY A 124 16.83 10.43 20.18
CA GLY A 124 17.48 10.45 21.49
C GLY A 124 17.38 9.14 22.25
N GLY A 125 18.53 8.60 22.63
CA GLY A 125 18.61 7.44 23.52
C GLY A 125 19.80 6.54 23.25
N GLY A 126 21.03 7.07 23.40
CA GLY A 126 22.19 6.27 23.80
C GLY A 126 22.60 5.08 22.92
N ILE A 127 22.23 5.03 21.64
CA ILE A 127 22.81 4.05 20.72
C ILE A 127 24.18 4.59 20.28
N GLN A 128 25.25 4.17 20.97
CA GLN A 128 26.63 4.35 20.51
C GLN A 128 27.11 3.06 19.85
N TRP A 129 27.38 3.12 18.55
CA TRP A 129 28.07 2.06 17.81
C TRP A 129 29.60 2.26 17.90
N ARG A 130 30.35 1.17 18.00
CA ARG A 130 31.83 1.13 17.82
C ARG A 130 32.15 0.52 16.47
#